data_AF-A0AAW3HM87-F1
#
_entry.id   AF-A0AAW3HM87-F1
#
_cell.length_a   1.000
_cell.length_b   1.000
_cell.length_c   1.000
_cell.angle_alpha   90.00
_cell.angle_beta   90.00
_cell.angle_gamma   90.00
#
_symmetry.space_group_name_H-M   'P 1'
#
loop_
_entity.id
_entity.type
_entity.pdbx_description
1 polymer ?
#
loop_
_entity_poly.entity_id
_entity_poly.type
_entity_poly.pdbx_seq_one_letter_code
_entity_poly.pdbx_strand_id
1 'polypeptide(L)' 'MSNLTPFLSVIEDKLNNSFHPEIELHQLIETMIEKEKERFIVAMIGKLIEQNKRLSSYRSKG' A
#
# COMPACT_ATOMS: atom_id res chain seq x y z
N MET A 1 -2.39 -13.29 -14.86
CA MET A 1 -2.25 -12.16 -13.93
C MET A 1 -1.95 -12.73 -12.55
N SER A 2 -0.81 -12.41 -11.95
CA SER A 2 -0.46 -12.82 -10.59
C SER A 2 -1.47 -12.21 -9.61
N ASN A 3 -1.99 -13.02 -8.67
CA ASN A 3 -3.04 -12.59 -7.75
C ASN A 3 -2.45 -11.60 -6.71
N LEU A 4 -2.55 -10.28 -6.96
CA LEU A 4 -2.06 -9.21 -6.07
C LEU A 4 -3.00 -8.96 -4.88
N THR A 5 -4.22 -9.49 -4.96
CA THR A 5 -5.31 -9.37 -3.99
C THR A 5 -4.91 -9.52 -2.51
N PRO A 6 -4.10 -10.51 -2.09
CA PRO A 6 -3.75 -10.66 -0.67
C PRO A 6 -2.90 -9.52 -0.12
N PHE A 7 -2.10 -8.84 -0.95
CA PHE A 7 -1.29 -7.71 -0.49
C PHE A 7 -2.11 -6.42 -0.39
N LEU A 8 -3.09 -6.24 -1.27
CA LEU A 8 -3.89 -5.02 -1.32
C LEU A 8 -4.67 -4.77 -0.02
N SER A 9 -5.24 -5.81 0.60
CA SER A 9 -5.96 -5.68 1.87
C SER A 9 -5.02 -5.34 3.04
N VAL A 10 -3.84 -5.96 3.08
CA VAL A 10 -2.84 -5.69 4.13
C VAL A 10 -2.33 -4.25 4.01
N ILE A 11 -1.99 -3.83 2.78
CA ILE A 11 -1.51 -2.47 2.53
C ILE A 11 -2.59 -1.44 2.89
N GLU A 12 -3.83 -1.69 2.50
CA GLU A 12 -4.95 -0.80 2.80
C GLU A 12 -5.24 -0.69 4.30
N ASP A 13 -5.18 -1.79 5.03
CA ASP A 13 -5.30 -1.79 6.49
C ASP A 13 -4.21 -0.94 7.13
N LYS A 14 -2.94 -1.15 6.75
CA LYS A 14 -1.83 -0.35 7.28
C LYS A 14 -1.98 1.13 6.97
N LEU A 15 -2.24 1.48 5.70
CA LEU A 15 -2.35 2.88 5.29
C LEU A 15 -3.50 3.64 5.96
N ASN A 16 -4.56 2.95 6.40
CA ASN A 16 -5.74 3.61 7.00
C ASN A 16 -5.76 3.53 8.54
N ASN A 17 -5.14 2.50 9.13
CA ASN A 17 -5.30 2.19 10.55
C ASN A 17 -4.00 2.24 11.37
N SER A 18 -2.82 2.33 10.73
CA SER A 18 -1.54 2.48 11.44
C SER A 18 -1.24 3.95 11.77
N PHE A 19 -0.56 4.16 12.90
CA PHE A 19 -0.01 5.46 13.27
C PHE A 19 1.28 5.81 12.49
N HIS A 20 2.04 4.80 12.07
CA HIS A 20 3.26 4.92 11.26
C HIS A 20 3.24 3.92 10.09
N PRO A 21 2.30 4.06 9.13
CA PRO A 21 2.13 3.12 8.03
C PRO A 21 3.41 2.92 7.22
N GLU A 22 4.22 3.97 7.05
CA GLU A 22 5.49 3.94 6.34
C GLU A 22 6.52 3.00 6.97
N ILE A 23 6.60 2.97 8.31
CA ILE A 23 7.55 2.10 9.03
C ILE A 23 7.06 0.65 8.97
N GLU A 24 5.77 0.42 9.22
CA GLU A 24 5.20 -0.92 9.21
C GLU A 24 5.25 -1.57 7.82
N LEU A 25 4.97 -0.81 6.76
CA LEU A 25 5.07 -1.29 5.38
C LEU A 25 6.53 -1.60 5.00
N HIS A 26 7.49 -0.78 5.44
CA HIS A 26 8.91 -1.04 5.21
C HIS A 26 9.37 -2.33 5.91
N GLN A 27 8.97 -2.54 7.17
CA GLN A 27 9.28 -3.78 7.90
C GLN A 27 8.65 -5.02 7.24
N LEU A 28 7.42 -4.90 6.72
CA LEU A 28 6.77 -5.96 5.94
C LEU A 28 7.56 -6.32 4.68
N ILE A 29 8.08 -5.33 3.96
CA ILE A 29 8.91 -5.53 2.77
C ILE A 29 10.22 -6.25 3.15
N GLU A 30 10.88 -5.83 4.23
CA GLU A 30 12.16 -6.39 4.68
C GLU A 30 12.08 -7.82 5.21
N THR A 31 10.91 -8.21 5.73
CA THR A 31 10.67 -9.57 6.25
C THR A 31 10.07 -10.53 5.21
N MET A 32 9.73 -10.01 4.03
CA MET A 32 9.13 -10.80 2.96
C MET A 32 10.16 -11.60 2.18
N ILE A 33 9.75 -12.75 1.65
CA ILE A 33 10.56 -13.52 0.71
C ILE A 33 10.68 -12.79 -0.63
N GLU A 34 11.86 -12.84 -1.26
CA GLU A 34 12.18 -12.06 -2.47
C GLU A 34 11.15 -12.21 -3.60
N LYS A 35 10.60 -13.40 -3.82
CA LYS A 35 9.59 -13.66 -4.86
C LYS A 35 8.27 -12.90 -4.65
N GLU A 36 7.98 -12.46 -3.43
CA GLU A 36 6.77 -11.73 -3.03
C GLU A 36 7.05 -10.23 -2.87
N LYS A 37 8.30 -9.86 -2.54
CA LYS A 37 8.75 -8.48 -2.33
C LYS A 37 8.40 -7.56 -3.50
N GLU A 38 8.72 -7.96 -4.72
CA GLU A 38 8.41 -7.18 -5.93
C GLU A 38 6.90 -6.96 -6.09
N ARG A 39 6.10 -8.02 -5.89
CA ARG A 39 4.64 -7.96 -6.03
C ARG A 39 4.00 -7.07 -4.96
N PHE A 40 4.52 -7.14 -3.74
CA PHE A 40 4.08 -6.28 -2.64
C PHE A 40 4.39 -4.82 -2.91
N ILE A 41 5.61 -4.51 -3.38
CA ILE A 41 6.01 -3.14 -3.75
C ILE A 41 5.11 -2.59 -4.87
N VAL A 42 4.84 -3.37 -5.92
CA VAL A 42 3.93 -2.95 -7.00
C VAL A 42 2.51 -2.69 -6.48
N ALA A 43 1.98 -3.57 -5.62
CA ALA A 43 0.68 -3.37 -4.99
C ALA A 43 0.65 -2.11 -4.11
N MET A 44 1.74 -1.85 -3.37
CA MET A 44 1.89 -0.69 -2.49
C MET A 44 1.90 0.61 -3.28
N ILE A 45 2.68 0.68 -4.35
CA ILE A 45 2.70 1.84 -5.27
C ILE A 45 1.29 2.11 -5.82
N GLY A 46 0.59 1.07 -6.26
CA GLY A 46 -0.79 1.20 -6.76
C GLY A 46 -1.75 1.81 -5.73
N LYS A 47 -1.70 1.34 -4.48
CA LYS A 47 -2.53 1.87 -3.39
C LYS A 47 -2.18 3.30 -2.99
N LEU A 48 -0.90 3.66 -2.95
CA LEU A 48 -0.46 5.03 -2.69
C LEU A 48 -0.94 6.00 -3.77
N ILE A 49 -0.88 5.61 -5.05
CA ILE A 49 -1.44 6.40 -6.17
C ILE A 49 -2.96 6.58 -6.00
N GLU A 50 -3.68 5.51 -5.66
CA GLU A 50 -5.13 5.55 -5.43
C GLU A 50 -5.49 6.51 -4.27
N GLN A 51 -4.78 6.43 -3.15
CA GLN A 51 -4.96 7.34 -2.01
C GLN A 51 -4.64 8.78 -2.38
N ASN A 52 -3.54 9.04 -3.09
CA ASN A 52 -3.19 10.40 -3.51
C ASN A 52 -4.26 11.01 -4.43
N LYS A 53 -4.81 10.22 -5.37
CA LYS A 53 -5.95 10.64 -6.22
C LYS A 53 -7.19 10.96 -5.40
N ARG A 54 -7.52 10.12 -4.39
CA ARG A 54 -8.65 10.37 -3.47
C ARG A 54 -8.43 11.67 -2.69
N LEU A 55 -7.27 11.86 -2.08
CA LEU A 55 -6.96 13.07 -1.31
C LEU A 55 -6.98 14.33 -2.18
N SER A 56 -6.48 14.25 -3.41
CA SER A 56 -6.49 15.36 -4.35
C SER A 56 -7.92 15.74 -4.76
N SER A 57 -8.80 14.77 -5.00
CA SER A 57 -10.21 15.05 -5.35
C SER A 57 -11.02 15.60 -4.18
N TYR A 58 -10.71 15.23 -2.94
CA TYR A 58 -11.29 15.86 -1.75
C TYR A 58 -10.87 17.33 -1.61
N ARG A 59 -9.59 17.65 -1.87
CA ARG A 59 -9.08 19.03 -1.80
C ARG A 59 -9.71 19.96 -2.84
N SER A 60 -10.11 19.46 -4.00
CA SER A 60 -10.76 20.28 -5.04
C SER A 60 -12.24 20.60 -4.75
N LYS A 61 -12.83 20.06 -3.68
CA LYS A 61 -14.24 20.29 -3.29
C LYS A 61 -14.39 21.12 -2.01
N GLY A 62 -13.28 21.55 -1.40
CA GLY A 62 -13.26 22.36 -0.18
C GLY A 62 -12.94 23.82 -0.45
#